data_AF-A0A2K0TM42-F1
#
_entry.id   AF-A0A2K0TM42-F1
#
_cell.length_a   1.000
_cell.length_b   1.000
_cell.length_c   1.000
_cell.angle_alpha   90.00
_cell.angle_beta   90.00
_cell.angle_gamma   90.00
#
_symmetry.space_group_name_H-M   'P 1'
#
loop_
_entity.id
_entity.type
_entity.pdbx_description
1 polymer ?
#
loop_
_entity_poly.entity_id
_entity_poly.type
_entity_poly.pdbx_seq_one_letter_code
_entity_poly.pdbx_strand_id
1 'polypeptide(L)'
;MWESESLARYRLDALMSLKDALKATNPFAFIGIAAFAFFEVCDSGFGDWQRHLYGAKSLLDYHCKSRAELDNLSRSVTGLGEMVVRLVWFDTCGSIIRGTTDLIFEDWHRELLTDSFFRTVGCAAETFELFTKVASGEVASSPTNSAFLAIKQLLSLGQGTSDWDRSADAYRCAAVIAVLTRAGGEPITSSTQSTISQAVDRTCQIIAATPSSSQFYIHMAVPAYLAGMNATSTQQCDVVRSYWHNCSHAGVRRYPDGLARCEERWKLKSLA
;
A
#
# COMPACT_ATOMS: atom_id res chain seq x y z
N MET A 1 -28.60 -11.84 1.44
CA MET A 1 -28.19 -12.92 0.51
C MET A 1 -27.69 -14.06 1.37
N TRP A 2 -28.41 -15.19 1.44
CA TRP A 2 -28.02 -16.32 2.30
C TRP A 2 -26.95 -17.13 1.57
N GLU A 3 -25.81 -17.37 2.21
CA GLU A 3 -24.77 -18.26 1.67
C GLU A 3 -25.31 -19.69 1.59
N SER A 4 -25.10 -20.38 0.46
CA SER A 4 -25.51 -21.78 0.34
C SER A 4 -24.72 -22.64 1.33
N GLU A 5 -25.39 -23.56 2.01
CA GLU A 5 -24.82 -24.45 3.01
C GLU A 5 -23.57 -25.22 2.51
N SER A 6 -23.52 -25.54 1.21
CA SER A 6 -22.36 -26.16 0.55
C SER A 6 -21.12 -25.28 0.54
N LEU A 7 -21.28 -23.98 0.29
CA LEU A 7 -20.21 -22.98 0.33
C LEU A 7 -19.69 -22.80 1.77
N ALA A 8 -20.59 -22.80 2.75
CA ALA A 8 -20.22 -22.71 4.16
C ALA A 8 -19.40 -23.94 4.61
N ARG A 9 -19.80 -25.16 4.21
CA ARG A 9 -19.04 -26.39 4.50
C ARG A 9 -17.68 -26.42 3.82
N TYR A 10 -17.60 -26.07 2.53
CA TYR A 10 -16.33 -26.00 1.81
C TYR A 10 -15.34 -25.02 2.47
N ARG A 11 -15.81 -23.85 2.90
CA ARG A 11 -14.99 -22.88 3.64
C ARG A 11 -14.54 -23.43 4.99
N LEU A 12 -15.42 -24.12 5.71
CA LEU A 12 -15.09 -24.73 6.99
C LEU A 12 -14.00 -25.82 6.83
N ASP A 13 -14.10 -26.66 5.80
CA ASP A 13 -13.12 -27.71 5.51
C ASP A 13 -11.76 -27.12 5.12
N ALA A 14 -11.75 -26.05 4.32
CA ALA A 14 -10.53 -25.31 3.98
C ALA A 14 -9.89 -24.66 5.22
N LEU A 15 -10.71 -24.07 6.11
CA LEU A 15 -10.26 -23.48 7.37
C LEU A 15 -9.71 -24.55 8.33
N MET A 16 -10.33 -25.73 8.38
CA MET A 16 -9.84 -26.86 9.17
C MET A 16 -8.53 -27.40 8.62
N SER A 17 -8.42 -27.58 7.31
CA SER A 17 -7.19 -28.04 6.66
C SER A 17 -6.04 -27.05 6.89
N LEU A 18 -6.32 -25.75 6.83
CA LEU A 18 -5.34 -24.71 7.14
C LEU A 18 -4.97 -24.68 8.62
N LYS A 19 -5.94 -24.85 9.53
CA LYS A 19 -5.69 -24.98 10.97
C LYS A 19 -4.77 -26.16 11.26
N ASP A 20 -4.98 -27.30 10.61
CA ASP A 20 -4.13 -28.48 10.79
C ASP A 20 -2.74 -28.27 10.17
N ALA A 21 -2.65 -27.61 9.01
CA ALA A 21 -1.38 -27.20 8.42
C ALA A 21 -0.59 -26.22 9.33
N LEU A 22 -1.28 -25.26 9.95
CA LEU A 22 -0.68 -24.31 10.90
C LEU A 22 -0.20 -25.02 12.18
N LYS A 23 -1.00 -25.96 12.72
CA LYS A 23 -0.60 -26.78 13.87
C LYS A 23 0.61 -27.67 13.57
N ALA A 24 0.67 -28.20 12.35
CA ALA A 24 1.78 -29.00 11.88
C ALA A 24 2.99 -28.14 11.45
N THR A 25 2.89 -26.81 11.58
CA THR A 25 3.86 -25.84 11.07
C THR A 25 4.32 -26.21 9.66
N ASN A 26 3.36 -26.53 8.81
CA ASN A 26 3.64 -26.91 7.44
C ASN A 26 3.88 -25.64 6.61
N PRO A 27 4.98 -25.52 5.86
CA PRO A 27 5.24 -24.32 5.06
C PRO A 27 4.17 -24.04 3.99
N PHE A 28 3.36 -25.03 3.57
CA PHE A 28 2.21 -24.76 2.69
C PHE A 28 1.13 -23.88 3.36
N ALA A 29 1.15 -23.72 4.69
CA ALA A 29 0.27 -22.78 5.39
C ALA A 29 0.51 -21.32 4.98
N PHE A 30 1.67 -20.98 4.40
CA PHE A 30 1.91 -19.65 3.81
C PHE A 30 0.92 -19.31 2.70
N ILE A 31 0.43 -20.30 1.94
CA ILE A 31 -0.57 -20.08 0.90
C ILE A 31 -1.88 -19.59 1.53
N GLY A 32 -2.29 -20.22 2.64
CA GLY A 32 -3.47 -19.82 3.39
C GLY A 32 -3.32 -18.45 4.04
N ILE A 33 -2.16 -18.13 4.59
CA ILE A 33 -1.91 -16.81 5.17
C ILE A 33 -1.82 -15.71 4.10
N ALA A 34 -1.18 -15.97 2.96
CA ALA A 34 -1.13 -15.03 1.85
C ALA A 34 -2.53 -14.76 1.28
N ALA A 35 -3.38 -15.80 1.21
CA ALA A 35 -4.77 -15.65 0.84
C ALA A 35 -5.54 -14.80 1.86
N PHE A 36 -5.35 -15.01 3.17
CA PHE A 36 -5.99 -14.17 4.18
C PHE A 36 -5.49 -12.74 4.22
N ALA A 37 -4.18 -12.50 4.06
CA ALA A 37 -3.65 -11.15 3.92
C ALA A 37 -4.24 -10.45 2.69
N PHE A 38 -4.43 -11.18 1.58
CA PHE A 38 -5.11 -10.65 0.40
C PHE A 38 -6.60 -10.37 0.65
N PHE A 39 -7.31 -11.24 1.38
CA PHE A 39 -8.70 -10.99 1.77
C PHE A 39 -8.82 -9.79 2.71
N GLU A 40 -7.92 -9.63 3.68
CA GLU A 40 -7.89 -8.46 4.55
C GLU A 40 -7.71 -7.17 3.73
N VAL A 41 -6.80 -7.17 2.76
CA VAL A 41 -6.62 -6.08 1.80
C VAL A 41 -7.92 -5.78 1.01
N CYS A 42 -8.79 -6.76 0.79
CA CYS A 42 -10.05 -6.58 0.07
C CYS A 42 -11.24 -6.24 0.98
N ASP A 43 -11.27 -6.72 2.23
CA ASP A 43 -12.45 -6.76 3.10
C ASP A 43 -12.29 -5.98 4.42
N SER A 44 -11.09 -5.53 4.78
CA SER A 44 -10.84 -4.73 5.99
C SER A 44 -10.71 -3.22 5.73
N GLY A 45 -10.56 -2.44 6.80
CA GLY A 45 -10.26 -1.01 6.73
C GLY A 45 -9.01 -0.75 5.88
N PHE A 46 -9.05 0.26 5.02
CA PHE A 46 -7.92 0.53 4.11
C PHE A 46 -6.66 0.88 4.90
N GLY A 47 -5.60 0.09 4.72
CA GLY A 47 -4.35 0.19 5.48
C GLY A 47 -4.33 -0.56 6.80
N ASP A 48 -5.45 -1.15 7.26
CA ASP A 48 -5.52 -1.93 8.51
C ASP A 48 -5.28 -3.42 8.24
N TRP A 49 -4.09 -3.74 7.73
CA TRP A 49 -3.70 -5.09 7.33
C TRP A 49 -2.78 -5.79 8.35
N GLN A 50 -2.48 -5.13 9.47
CA GLN A 50 -1.49 -5.59 10.44
C GLN A 50 -1.81 -6.96 11.05
N ARG A 51 -3.09 -7.30 11.21
CA ARG A 51 -3.49 -8.52 11.91
C ARG A 51 -3.02 -9.77 11.17
N HIS A 52 -3.23 -9.87 9.86
CA HIS A 52 -2.73 -11.01 9.10
C HIS A 52 -1.26 -10.87 8.72
N LEU A 53 -0.72 -9.65 8.62
CA LEU A 53 0.71 -9.45 8.43
C LEU A 53 1.53 -9.97 9.63
N TYR A 54 1.12 -9.73 10.88
CA TYR A 54 1.77 -10.31 12.06
C TYR A 54 1.66 -11.84 12.10
N GLY A 55 0.51 -12.39 11.69
CA GLY A 55 0.33 -13.83 11.53
C GLY A 55 1.30 -14.42 10.49
N ALA A 56 1.46 -13.76 9.34
CA ALA A 56 2.39 -14.15 8.29
C ALA A 56 3.84 -14.08 8.76
N LYS A 57 4.22 -12.99 9.41
CA LYS A 57 5.57 -12.82 9.97
C LYS A 57 5.88 -13.88 11.03
N SER A 58 4.93 -14.20 11.91
CA SER A 58 5.14 -15.23 12.95
C SER A 58 5.35 -16.62 12.34
N LEU A 59 4.61 -16.96 11.28
CA LEU A 59 4.83 -18.22 10.56
C LEU A 59 6.18 -18.19 9.82
N LEU A 60 6.55 -17.06 9.23
CA LEU A 60 7.83 -16.85 8.57
C LEU A 60 8.99 -17.07 9.54
N ASP A 61 8.95 -16.44 10.70
CA ASP A 61 9.98 -16.52 11.74
C ASP A 61 10.13 -17.91 12.35
N TYR A 62 9.09 -18.73 12.28
CA TYR A 62 9.17 -20.13 12.66
C TYR A 62 10.01 -20.94 11.67
N HIS A 63 9.94 -20.63 10.38
CA HIS A 63 10.57 -21.38 9.31
C HIS A 63 11.91 -20.81 8.83
N CYS A 64 12.08 -19.49 8.91
CA CYS A 64 13.29 -18.79 8.49
C CYS A 64 13.44 -17.49 9.28
N LYS A 65 14.65 -17.25 9.77
CA LYS A 65 15.03 -16.05 10.55
C LYS A 65 16.10 -15.21 9.85
N SER A 66 16.48 -15.61 8.63
CA SER A 66 17.47 -14.91 7.84
C SER A 66 17.16 -15.02 6.35
N ARG A 67 17.78 -14.13 5.57
CA ARG A 67 17.65 -14.14 4.11
C ARG A 67 18.04 -15.47 3.49
N ALA A 68 19.15 -16.06 3.94
CA ALA A 68 19.64 -17.33 3.42
C ALA A 68 18.67 -18.49 3.70
N GLU A 69 18.04 -18.50 4.89
CA GLU A 69 17.03 -19.50 5.25
C GLU A 69 15.75 -19.33 4.41
N LEU A 70 15.32 -18.09 4.16
CA LEU A 70 14.18 -17.81 3.30
C LEU A 70 14.45 -18.20 1.84
N ASP A 71 15.64 -17.90 1.32
CA ASP A 71 16.04 -18.30 -0.04
C ASP A 71 16.03 -19.83 -0.18
N ASN A 72 16.48 -20.55 0.85
CA ASN A 72 16.44 -22.02 0.86
C ASN A 72 14.99 -22.56 0.91
N LEU A 73 14.15 -21.97 1.76
CA LEU A 73 12.74 -22.35 1.88
C LEU A 73 11.97 -22.08 0.58
N SER A 74 12.26 -20.96 -0.09
CA SER A 74 11.62 -20.56 -1.35
C SER A 74 11.92 -21.52 -2.50
N ARG A 75 13.02 -22.28 -2.45
CA ARG A 75 13.28 -23.38 -3.41
C ARG A 75 12.35 -24.57 -3.21
N SER A 76 11.88 -24.78 -1.99
CA SER A 76 11.00 -25.90 -1.63
C SER A 76 9.52 -25.53 -1.73
N VAL A 77 9.19 -24.24 -1.61
CA VAL A 77 7.83 -23.72 -1.64
C VAL A 77 7.71 -22.73 -2.79
N THR A 78 7.24 -23.22 -3.94
CA THR A 78 7.01 -22.38 -5.13
C THR A 78 6.07 -21.22 -4.80
N GLY A 79 6.45 -20.00 -5.17
CA GLY A 79 5.63 -18.81 -4.97
C GLY A 79 5.84 -18.11 -3.61
N LEU A 80 6.65 -18.66 -2.70
CA LEU A 80 6.85 -18.08 -1.37
C LEU A 80 7.49 -16.69 -1.44
N GLY A 81 8.52 -16.51 -2.28
CA GLY A 81 9.18 -15.22 -2.44
C GLY A 81 8.19 -14.14 -2.90
N GLU A 82 7.35 -14.45 -3.89
CA GLU A 82 6.33 -13.54 -4.40
C GLU A 82 5.26 -13.19 -3.35
N MET A 83 4.92 -14.14 -2.47
CA MET A 83 4.03 -13.89 -1.33
C MET A 83 4.67 -12.93 -0.33
N VAL A 84 5.92 -13.19 0.08
CA VAL A 84 6.63 -12.33 1.04
C VAL A 84 6.77 -10.91 0.49
N VAL A 85 7.13 -10.75 -0.78
CA VAL A 85 7.22 -9.44 -1.44
C VAL A 85 5.90 -8.66 -1.35
N ARG A 86 4.76 -9.31 -1.55
CA ARG A 86 3.44 -8.66 -1.41
C ARG A 86 3.13 -8.27 0.04
N LEU A 87 3.48 -9.12 1.01
CA LEU A 87 3.29 -8.84 2.43
C LEU A 87 4.13 -7.63 2.86
N VAL A 88 5.39 -7.57 2.44
CA VAL A 88 6.30 -6.44 2.70
C VAL A 88 5.78 -5.15 2.06
N TRP A 89 5.25 -5.22 0.84
CA TRP A 89 4.61 -4.08 0.19
C TRP A 89 3.42 -3.56 1.01
N PHE A 90 2.55 -4.46 1.50
CA PHE A 90 1.41 -4.11 2.34
C PHE A 90 1.83 -3.56 3.70
N ASP A 91 2.86 -4.12 4.32
CA ASP A 91 3.43 -3.63 5.57
C ASP A 91 3.83 -2.15 5.46
N THR A 92 4.68 -1.82 4.47
CA THR A 92 5.11 -0.44 4.23
C THR A 92 3.94 0.48 3.88
N CYS A 93 3.07 0.09 2.93
CA CYS A 93 1.95 0.94 2.52
C CYS A 93 0.94 1.16 3.67
N GLY A 94 0.65 0.12 4.45
CA GLY A 94 -0.25 0.19 5.59
C GLY A 94 0.28 1.12 6.68
N SER A 95 1.57 1.03 7.01
CA SER A 95 2.24 1.95 7.95
C SER A 95 2.13 3.42 7.50
N ILE A 96 2.28 3.68 6.19
CA ILE A 96 2.11 5.03 5.62
C ILE A 96 0.66 5.52 5.76
N ILE A 97 -0.31 4.68 5.41
CA ILE A 97 -1.74 4.99 5.49
C ILE A 97 -2.18 5.31 6.92
N ARG A 98 -1.71 4.52 7.90
CA ARG A 98 -2.13 4.64 9.30
C ARG A 98 -1.46 5.78 10.07
N GLY A 99 -0.38 6.36 9.55
CA GLY A 99 0.36 7.36 10.33
C GLY A 99 1.44 6.77 11.25
N THR A 100 1.75 5.47 11.18
CA THR A 100 2.61 4.79 12.16
C THR A 100 4.05 4.59 11.67
N THR A 101 4.96 4.20 12.56
CA THR A 101 6.38 3.97 12.24
C THR A 101 6.86 2.55 12.58
N ASP A 102 5.91 1.62 12.72
CA ASP A 102 6.13 0.24 13.15
C ASP A 102 6.03 -0.71 11.96
N LEU A 103 7.17 -0.97 11.32
CA LEU A 103 7.27 -1.99 10.27
C LEU A 103 7.29 -3.39 10.90
N ILE A 104 6.46 -4.28 10.37
CA ILE A 104 6.33 -5.68 10.85
C ILE A 104 7.48 -6.54 10.30
N PHE A 105 7.85 -6.30 9.04
CA PHE A 105 8.93 -7.03 8.37
C PHE A 105 10.26 -6.28 8.54
N GLU A 106 11.36 -7.03 8.57
CA GLU A 106 12.73 -6.49 8.65
C GLU A 106 13.25 -6.04 7.28
N ASP A 107 14.33 -5.26 7.25
CA ASP A 107 14.91 -4.69 6.02
C ASP A 107 15.35 -5.75 5.00
N TRP A 108 15.90 -6.88 5.46
CA TRP A 108 16.32 -7.95 4.56
C TRP A 108 15.15 -8.62 3.82
N HIS A 109 13.91 -8.49 4.32
CA HIS A 109 12.73 -8.91 3.56
C HIS A 109 12.42 -7.93 2.42
N ARG A 110 12.74 -6.64 2.58
CA ARG A 110 12.55 -5.61 1.54
C ARG A 110 13.52 -5.77 0.39
N GLU A 111 14.68 -6.36 0.63
CA GLU A 111 15.63 -6.76 -0.43
C GLU A 111 15.06 -7.82 -1.39
N LEU A 112 13.89 -8.42 -1.11
CA LEU A 112 13.20 -9.31 -2.05
C LEU A 112 12.44 -8.55 -3.14
N LEU A 113 12.15 -7.26 -2.94
CA LEU A 113 11.46 -6.43 -3.93
C LEU A 113 12.39 -6.19 -5.11
N THR A 114 11.98 -6.69 -6.28
CA THR A 114 12.76 -6.60 -7.52
C THR A 114 12.16 -5.58 -8.48
N ASP A 115 12.95 -5.18 -9.49
CA ASP A 115 12.46 -4.32 -10.58
C ASP A 115 11.23 -4.89 -11.29
N SER A 116 11.09 -6.23 -11.37
CA SER A 116 9.91 -6.83 -11.99
C SER A 116 8.64 -6.57 -11.18
N PHE A 117 8.75 -6.60 -9.85
CA PHE A 117 7.65 -6.25 -8.95
C PHE A 117 7.28 -4.77 -9.11
N PHE A 118 8.26 -3.87 -9.08
CA PHE A 118 8.05 -2.43 -9.27
C PHE A 118 7.44 -2.09 -10.64
N ARG A 119 7.87 -2.78 -11.70
CA ARG A 119 7.22 -2.70 -13.03
C ARG A 119 5.77 -3.16 -13.01
N THR A 120 5.43 -4.14 -12.18
CA THR A 120 4.07 -4.68 -12.05
C THR A 120 3.14 -3.71 -11.31
N VAL A 121 3.59 -3.16 -10.17
CA VAL A 121 2.75 -2.28 -9.34
C VAL A 121 2.76 -0.81 -9.78
N GLY A 122 3.58 -0.45 -10.77
CA GLY A 122 3.62 0.92 -11.29
C GLY A 122 4.21 1.92 -10.28
N CYS A 123 5.08 1.48 -9.38
CA CYS A 123 5.78 2.30 -8.40
C CYS A 123 7.28 2.16 -8.62
N ALA A 124 7.99 3.28 -8.76
CA ALA A 124 9.44 3.24 -8.96
C ALA A 124 10.16 2.83 -7.67
N ALA A 125 11.27 2.09 -7.79
CA ALA A 125 11.99 1.51 -6.66
C ALA A 125 12.46 2.60 -5.67
N GLU A 126 12.98 3.71 -6.20
CA GLU A 126 13.43 4.86 -5.41
C GLU A 126 12.30 5.55 -4.65
N THR A 127 11.08 5.49 -5.18
CA THR A 127 9.88 6.02 -4.52
C THR A 127 9.45 5.10 -3.37
N PHE A 128 9.51 3.78 -3.57
CA PHE A 128 9.21 2.83 -2.49
C PHE A 128 10.28 2.84 -1.37
N GLU A 129 11.54 3.08 -1.70
CA GLU A 129 12.59 3.30 -0.70
C GLU A 129 12.24 4.51 0.19
N LEU A 130 11.80 5.61 -0.40
CA LEU A 130 11.37 6.80 0.35
C LEU A 130 10.15 6.50 1.23
N PHE A 131 9.19 5.72 0.74
CA PHE A 131 8.09 5.20 1.54
C PHE A 131 8.56 4.37 2.75
N THR A 132 9.57 3.54 2.57
CA THR A 132 10.17 2.78 3.68
C THR A 132 10.76 3.72 4.74
N LYS A 133 11.48 4.77 4.32
CA LYS A 133 12.03 5.81 5.24
C LYS A 133 10.94 6.59 5.98
N VAL A 134 9.80 6.83 5.33
CA VAL A 134 8.63 7.42 6.01
C VAL A 134 8.08 6.44 7.05
N ALA A 135 7.91 5.17 6.66
CA ALA A 135 7.31 4.12 7.48
C ALA A 135 8.22 3.63 8.62
N SER A 136 9.53 3.84 8.55
CA SER A 136 10.48 3.58 9.65
C SER A 136 10.67 4.78 10.59
N GLY A 137 10.10 5.94 10.25
CA GLY A 137 10.26 7.19 11.02
C GLY A 137 11.58 7.93 10.76
N GLU A 138 12.45 7.43 9.88
CA GLU A 138 13.71 8.11 9.48
C GLU A 138 13.47 9.51 8.91
N VAL A 139 12.32 9.74 8.27
CA VAL A 139 11.99 11.06 7.73
C VAL A 139 11.87 12.13 8.83
N ALA A 140 11.35 11.76 9.99
CA ALA A 140 11.20 12.66 11.11
C ALA A 140 12.55 12.97 11.80
N SER A 141 13.52 12.05 11.74
CA SER A 141 14.84 12.24 12.35
C SER A 141 15.78 13.10 11.50
N SER A 142 15.50 13.25 10.20
CA SER A 142 16.28 14.12 9.30
C SER A 142 15.39 14.93 8.34
N PRO A 143 14.73 16.01 8.82
CA PRO A 143 13.79 16.79 8.00
C PRO A 143 14.42 17.41 6.76
N THR A 144 15.64 17.96 6.86
CA THR A 144 16.34 18.58 5.73
C THR A 144 16.66 17.57 4.63
N ASN A 145 17.21 16.41 4.98
CA ASN A 145 17.50 15.36 4.01
C ASN A 145 16.20 14.85 3.37
N SER A 146 15.16 14.68 4.17
CA SER A 146 13.84 14.25 3.70
C SER A 146 13.22 15.24 2.71
N ALA A 147 13.39 16.55 2.94
CA ALA A 147 12.97 17.57 1.98
C ALA A 147 13.69 17.44 0.64
N PHE A 148 15.00 17.18 0.63
CA PHE A 148 15.74 16.93 -0.61
C PHE A 148 15.28 15.65 -1.32
N LEU A 149 14.97 14.58 -0.58
CA LEU A 149 14.40 13.36 -1.15
C LEU A 149 13.03 13.61 -1.78
N ALA A 150 12.16 14.42 -1.15
CA ALA A 150 10.88 14.83 -1.71
C ALA A 150 11.06 15.69 -2.98
N ILE A 151 11.99 16.66 -2.96
CA ILE A 151 12.32 17.48 -4.13
C ILE A 151 12.78 16.59 -5.29
N LYS A 152 13.61 15.58 -5.03
CA LYS A 152 14.06 14.62 -6.05
C LYS A 152 12.88 13.89 -6.71
N GLN A 153 11.86 13.51 -5.95
CA GLN A 153 10.64 12.90 -6.51
C GLN A 153 9.90 13.88 -7.44
N LEU A 154 9.75 15.15 -7.03
CA LEU A 154 9.10 16.18 -7.85
C LEU A 154 9.85 16.47 -9.16
N LEU A 155 11.19 16.52 -9.11
CA LEU A 155 12.03 16.74 -10.29
C LEU A 155 11.99 15.55 -11.27
N SER A 156 11.54 14.38 -10.82
CA SER A 156 11.45 13.17 -11.63
C SER A 156 10.07 12.98 -12.29
N LEU A 157 9.15 13.93 -12.12
CA LEU A 157 7.82 13.89 -12.75
C LEU A 157 7.89 14.16 -14.25
N GLY A 158 6.94 13.60 -15.01
CA GLY A 158 6.73 13.93 -16.42
C GLY A 158 7.78 13.40 -17.38
N GLN A 159 8.56 12.40 -16.98
CA GLN A 159 9.62 11.79 -17.81
C GLN A 159 9.07 10.90 -18.93
N GLY A 160 7.78 10.56 -18.89
CA GLY A 160 7.13 9.71 -19.88
C GLY A 160 5.61 9.92 -19.95
N THR A 161 4.96 9.18 -20.84
CA THR A 161 3.52 9.31 -21.12
C THR A 161 2.75 7.99 -21.04
N SER A 162 3.44 6.88 -20.75
CA SER A 162 2.80 5.58 -20.60
C SER A 162 1.95 5.54 -19.34
N ASP A 163 1.03 4.58 -19.26
CA ASP A 163 0.25 4.37 -18.03
C ASP A 163 1.14 3.99 -16.83
N TRP A 164 2.28 3.32 -17.08
CA TRP A 164 3.26 3.06 -16.03
C TRP A 164 3.87 4.37 -15.52
N ASP A 165 4.26 5.28 -16.42
CA ASP A 165 4.83 6.59 -16.06
C ASP A 165 3.84 7.41 -15.24
N ARG A 166 2.55 7.39 -15.63
CA ARG A 166 1.46 8.03 -14.86
C ARG A 166 1.37 7.45 -13.46
N SER A 167 1.32 6.12 -13.33
CA SER A 167 1.29 5.47 -12.02
C SER A 167 2.52 5.84 -11.17
N ALA A 168 3.72 5.80 -11.75
CA ALA A 168 4.95 6.14 -11.07
C ALA A 168 4.93 7.60 -10.58
N ASP A 169 4.46 8.53 -11.41
CA ASP A 169 4.30 9.94 -11.04
C ASP A 169 3.26 10.14 -9.93
N ALA A 170 2.16 9.39 -9.93
CA ALA A 170 1.20 9.41 -8.82
C ALA A 170 1.85 8.98 -7.50
N TYR A 171 2.67 7.92 -7.52
CA TYR A 171 3.44 7.48 -6.35
C TYR A 171 4.48 8.51 -5.91
N ARG A 172 5.16 9.19 -6.85
CA ARG A 172 6.11 10.26 -6.53
C ARG A 172 5.44 11.41 -5.78
N CYS A 173 4.28 11.86 -6.26
CA CYS A 173 3.47 12.86 -5.55
C CYS A 173 3.00 12.35 -4.18
N ALA A 174 2.58 11.09 -4.10
CA ALA A 174 2.18 10.46 -2.84
C ALA A 174 3.33 10.40 -1.82
N ALA A 175 4.55 10.14 -2.26
CA ALA A 175 5.75 10.15 -1.42
C ALA A 175 6.08 11.56 -0.90
N VAL A 176 5.88 12.60 -1.73
CA VAL A 176 6.02 13.99 -1.29
C VAL A 176 4.99 14.33 -0.20
N ILE A 177 3.72 13.95 -0.41
CA ILE A 177 2.67 14.13 0.59
C ILE A 177 3.04 13.39 1.88
N ALA A 178 3.47 12.14 1.79
CA ALA A 178 3.86 11.31 2.93
C ALA A 178 5.04 11.91 3.69
N VAL A 179 6.07 12.41 3.00
CA VAL A 179 7.22 13.07 3.64
C VAL A 179 6.78 14.34 4.36
N LEU A 180 6.09 15.26 3.66
CA LEU A 180 5.75 16.57 4.21
C LEU A 180 4.72 16.52 5.34
N THR A 181 3.90 15.46 5.39
CA THR A 181 2.95 15.24 6.51
C THR A 181 3.61 14.58 7.72
N ARG A 182 4.84 14.06 7.58
CA ARG A 182 5.56 13.26 8.60
C ARG A 182 6.89 13.89 9.04
N ALA A 183 7.41 14.86 8.30
CA ALA A 183 8.70 15.50 8.56
C ALA A 183 8.62 16.43 9.79
N GLY A 184 8.83 15.85 10.99
CA GLY A 184 9.18 16.57 12.22
C GLY A 184 8.07 17.40 12.89
N GLY A 185 8.11 17.48 14.23
CA GLY A 185 7.09 18.07 15.11
C GLY A 185 6.96 19.60 15.11
N GLU A 186 7.29 20.26 14.00
CA GLU A 186 6.97 21.67 13.82
C GLU A 186 5.57 21.83 13.21
N PRO A 187 4.84 22.92 13.55
CA PRO A 187 3.56 23.20 12.92
C PRO A 187 3.71 23.26 11.40
N ILE A 188 2.79 22.62 10.67
CA ILE A 188 2.75 22.71 9.20
C ILE A 188 2.70 24.18 8.81
N THR A 189 3.76 24.65 8.15
CA THR A 189 3.84 26.02 7.64
C THR A 189 2.92 26.19 6.43
N SER A 190 2.59 27.44 6.10
CA SER A 190 1.79 27.75 4.89
C SER A 190 2.47 27.27 3.60
N SER A 191 3.81 27.29 3.54
CA SER A 191 4.58 26.79 2.40
C SER A 191 4.51 25.26 2.28
N THR A 192 4.61 24.54 3.40
CA THR A 192 4.43 23.09 3.42
C THR A 192 3.02 22.72 2.99
N GLN A 193 1.99 23.41 3.50
CA GLN A 193 0.60 23.17 3.12
C GLN A 193 0.35 23.46 1.63
N SER A 194 0.90 24.54 1.09
CA SER A 194 0.82 24.86 -0.34
C SER A 194 1.46 23.78 -1.20
N THR A 195 2.62 23.27 -0.78
CA THR A 195 3.33 22.20 -1.50
C THR A 195 2.54 20.90 -1.48
N ILE A 196 1.95 20.53 -0.32
CA ILE A 196 1.06 19.37 -0.21
C ILE A 196 -0.14 19.55 -1.15
N SER A 197 -0.79 20.72 -1.16
CA SER A 197 -1.93 20.99 -2.04
C SER A 197 -1.57 20.83 -3.52
N GLN A 198 -0.41 21.32 -3.95
CA GLN A 198 0.06 21.15 -5.33
C GLN A 198 0.35 19.68 -5.67
N ALA A 199 0.91 18.91 -4.73
CA ALA A 199 1.10 17.47 -4.92
C ALA A 199 -0.25 16.72 -4.99
N VAL A 200 -1.26 17.14 -4.23
CA VAL A 200 -2.64 16.62 -4.31
C VAL A 200 -3.25 16.94 -5.67
N ASP A 201 -3.16 18.19 -6.15
CA ASP A 201 -3.66 18.60 -7.46
C ASP A 201 -3.02 17.77 -8.58
N ARG A 202 -1.69 17.59 -8.51
CA ARG A 202 -0.97 16.79 -9.49
C ARG A 202 -1.40 15.32 -9.46
N THR A 203 -1.58 14.74 -8.27
CA THR A 203 -2.09 13.37 -8.12
C THR A 203 -3.50 13.24 -8.72
N CYS A 204 -4.39 14.20 -8.46
CA CYS A 204 -5.74 14.21 -9.01
C CYS A 204 -5.73 14.32 -10.53
N GLN A 205 -4.90 15.18 -11.11
CA GLN A 205 -4.73 15.28 -12.57
C GLN A 205 -4.30 13.94 -13.18
N ILE A 206 -3.33 13.26 -12.57
CA ILE A 206 -2.84 11.96 -13.04
C ILE A 206 -3.93 10.89 -12.95
N ILE A 207 -4.64 10.80 -11.82
CA ILE A 207 -5.75 9.87 -11.61
C ILE A 207 -6.84 10.09 -12.66
N ALA A 208 -7.26 11.35 -12.87
CA ALA A 208 -8.30 11.69 -13.83
C ALA A 208 -7.89 11.40 -15.29
N ALA A 209 -6.60 11.53 -15.61
CA ALA A 209 -6.06 11.25 -16.94
C ALA A 209 -5.79 9.76 -17.22
N THR A 210 -5.75 8.92 -16.18
CA THR A 210 -5.43 7.49 -16.33
C THR A 210 -6.71 6.69 -16.58
N PRO A 211 -6.81 5.93 -17.68
CA PRO A 211 -7.99 5.10 -17.94
C PRO A 211 -8.20 4.04 -16.86
N SER A 212 -9.44 3.80 -16.45
CA SER A 212 -9.78 2.71 -15.51
C SER A 212 -9.50 1.31 -16.06
N SER A 213 -9.38 1.18 -17.39
CA SER A 213 -8.94 -0.04 -18.07
C SER A 213 -7.45 -0.31 -17.95
N SER A 214 -6.65 0.66 -17.47
CA SER A 214 -5.22 0.49 -17.27
C SER A 214 -4.95 -0.51 -16.14
N GLN A 215 -4.01 -1.43 -16.34
CA GLN A 215 -3.61 -2.38 -15.30
C GLN A 215 -3.07 -1.70 -14.04
N PHE A 216 -2.54 -0.48 -14.16
CA PHE A 216 -1.98 0.27 -13.04
C PHE A 216 -3.03 1.03 -12.22
N TYR A 217 -4.26 1.16 -12.73
CA TYR A 217 -5.32 1.92 -12.07
C TYR A 217 -5.61 1.39 -10.66
N ILE A 218 -5.67 0.07 -10.51
CA ILE A 218 -5.90 -0.58 -9.21
C ILE A 218 -4.74 -0.39 -8.23
N HIS A 219 -3.53 -0.11 -8.72
CA HIS A 219 -2.35 0.06 -7.89
C HIS A 219 -2.27 1.47 -7.32
N MET A 220 -2.88 2.48 -7.94
CA MET A 220 -2.89 3.87 -7.47
C MET A 220 -3.68 4.13 -6.16
N ALA A 221 -4.04 3.10 -5.39
CA ALA A 221 -4.86 3.23 -4.19
C ALA A 221 -4.17 4.05 -3.09
N VAL A 222 -2.85 3.87 -2.91
CA VAL A 222 -2.06 4.65 -1.94
C VAL A 222 -2.00 6.14 -2.35
N PRO A 223 -1.62 6.49 -3.60
CA PRO A 223 -1.73 7.87 -4.09
C PRO A 223 -3.11 8.48 -3.91
N ALA A 224 -4.17 7.77 -4.32
CA ALA A 224 -5.54 8.26 -4.22
C ALA A 224 -5.96 8.52 -2.78
N TYR A 225 -5.59 7.62 -1.86
CA TYR A 225 -5.87 7.78 -0.43
C TYR A 225 -5.13 8.99 0.16
N LEU A 226 -3.82 9.11 -0.06
CA LEU A 226 -3.04 10.22 0.47
C LEU A 226 -3.50 11.57 -0.10
N ALA A 227 -3.88 11.60 -1.39
CA ALA A 227 -4.51 12.77 -2.00
C ALA A 227 -5.85 13.09 -1.33
N GLY A 228 -6.71 12.09 -1.12
CA GLY A 228 -8.00 12.25 -0.45
C GLY A 228 -7.87 12.80 0.97
N MET A 229 -7.00 12.22 1.80
CA MET A 229 -6.81 12.68 3.19
C MET A 229 -6.30 14.14 3.28
N ASN A 230 -5.57 14.57 2.25
CA ASN A 230 -4.98 15.90 2.16
C ASN A 230 -5.74 16.86 1.22
N ALA A 231 -6.92 16.48 0.73
CA ALA A 231 -7.73 17.33 -0.12
C ALA A 231 -8.11 18.66 0.59
N THR A 232 -8.14 19.72 -0.21
CA THR A 232 -8.43 21.10 0.15
C THR A 232 -9.57 21.70 -0.69
N SER A 233 -10.04 21.01 -1.72
CA SER A 233 -11.15 21.47 -2.58
C SER A 233 -12.13 20.34 -2.91
N THR A 234 -13.38 20.70 -3.19
CA THR A 234 -14.43 19.76 -3.63
C THR A 234 -14.05 19.06 -4.94
N GLN A 235 -13.38 19.75 -5.85
CA GLN A 235 -12.90 19.18 -7.11
C GLN A 235 -11.93 18.02 -6.90
N GLN A 236 -10.99 18.15 -5.95
CA GLN A 236 -10.08 17.06 -5.59
C GLN A 236 -10.85 15.88 -4.98
N CYS A 237 -11.83 16.16 -4.11
CA CYS A 237 -12.70 15.13 -3.53
C CYS A 237 -13.45 14.35 -4.61
N ASP A 238 -13.98 15.02 -5.63
CA ASP A 238 -14.73 14.39 -6.72
C ASP A 238 -13.85 13.45 -7.57
N VAL A 239 -12.60 13.85 -7.84
CA VAL A 239 -11.63 12.98 -8.54
C VAL A 239 -11.32 11.74 -7.71
N VAL A 240 -11.05 11.91 -6.42
CA VAL A 240 -10.77 10.79 -5.50
C VAL A 240 -11.98 9.88 -5.36
N ARG A 241 -13.20 10.43 -5.29
CA ARG A 241 -14.44 9.64 -5.25
C ARG A 241 -14.62 8.83 -6.52
N SER A 242 -14.39 9.43 -7.68
CA SER A 242 -14.39 8.74 -8.97
C SER A 242 -13.38 7.59 -9.01
N TYR A 243 -12.17 7.80 -8.48
CA TYR A 243 -11.18 6.75 -8.37
C TYR A 243 -11.69 5.53 -7.61
N TRP A 244 -12.19 5.72 -6.38
CA TRP A 244 -12.65 4.60 -5.55
C TRP A 244 -13.86 3.87 -6.14
N HIS A 245 -14.75 4.58 -6.84
CA HIS A 245 -15.87 3.95 -7.53
C HIS A 245 -15.44 3.07 -8.71
N ASN A 246 -14.34 3.44 -9.37
CA ASN A 246 -13.81 2.72 -10.53
C ASN A 246 -12.70 1.71 -10.17
N CYS A 247 -12.17 1.74 -8.94
CA CYS A 247 -11.15 0.82 -8.46
C CYS A 247 -11.75 -0.58 -8.21
N SER A 248 -11.89 -1.33 -9.29
CA SER A 248 -12.41 -2.69 -9.29
C SER A 248 -11.48 -3.63 -10.06
N HIS A 249 -11.44 -4.89 -9.64
CA HIS A 249 -10.72 -5.94 -10.35
C HIS A 249 -11.61 -7.17 -10.47
N ALA A 250 -11.76 -7.69 -11.69
CA ALA A 250 -12.65 -8.82 -11.99
C ALA A 250 -14.10 -8.64 -11.47
N GLY A 251 -14.62 -7.41 -11.53
CA GLY A 251 -15.99 -7.08 -11.09
C GLY A 251 -16.16 -6.89 -9.57
N VAL A 252 -15.10 -7.02 -8.78
CA VAL A 252 -15.13 -6.79 -7.34
C VAL A 252 -14.46 -5.45 -7.02
N ARG A 253 -15.16 -4.58 -6.28
CA ARG A 253 -14.57 -3.32 -5.77
C ARG A 253 -13.46 -3.65 -4.78
N ARG A 254 -12.29 -3.03 -4.94
CA ARG A 254 -11.21 -3.14 -3.94
C ARG A 254 -11.32 -2.00 -2.94
N TYR A 255 -10.92 -2.27 -1.69
CA TYR A 255 -10.75 -1.24 -0.65
C TYR A 255 -12.04 -0.48 -0.32
N PRO A 256 -13.14 -1.17 0.07
CA PRO A 256 -14.45 -0.55 0.26
C PRO A 256 -14.44 0.61 1.27
N ASP A 257 -13.54 0.58 2.25
CA ASP A 257 -13.42 1.60 3.30
C ASP A 257 -12.53 2.82 2.90
N GLY A 258 -11.75 2.72 1.82
CA GLY A 258 -10.82 3.78 1.42
C GLY A 258 -11.51 5.12 1.14
N LEU A 259 -12.65 5.08 0.46
CA LEU A 259 -13.50 6.25 0.22
C LEU A 259 -14.15 6.76 1.50
N ALA A 260 -14.68 5.87 2.35
CA ALA A 260 -15.41 6.24 3.55
C ALA A 260 -14.54 7.08 4.51
N ARG A 261 -13.28 6.67 4.71
CA ARG A 261 -12.29 7.43 5.50
C ARG A 261 -12.00 8.80 4.90
N CYS A 262 -11.88 8.88 3.58
CA CYS A 262 -11.69 10.17 2.90
C CYS A 262 -12.90 11.09 3.13
N GLU A 263 -14.12 10.58 2.96
CA GLU A 263 -15.35 11.36 3.15
C GLU A 263 -15.55 11.84 4.58
N GLU A 264 -15.22 11.01 5.58
CA GLU A 264 -15.21 11.44 6.98
C GLU A 264 -14.25 12.62 7.19
N ARG A 265 -13.04 12.54 6.64
CA ARG A 265 -12.05 13.63 6.72
C ARG A 265 -12.53 14.89 6.00
N TRP A 266 -13.23 14.76 4.87
CA TRP A 266 -13.77 15.89 4.11
C TRP A 266 -14.90 16.61 4.86
N LYS A 267 -15.77 15.88 5.54
CA LYS A 267 -16.83 16.46 6.40
C LYS A 267 -16.22 17.34 7.50
N LEU A 268 -15.15 16.87 8.15
CA LEU A 268 -14.42 17.67 9.15
C LEU A 268 -13.82 18.96 8.57
N LYS A 269 -13.53 18.99 7.27
CA LYS A 269 -13.01 20.14 6.53
C LYS A 269 -14.11 20.97 5.83
N SER A 270 -15.38 20.61 5.99
CA SER A 270 -16.52 21.22 5.27
C SER A 270 -16.40 21.14 3.74
N LEU A 271 -15.86 20.03 3.22
CA LEU A 271 -15.70 19.75 1.78
C LEU A 271 -16.70 18.71 1.26
N ALA A 272 -17.51 18.09 2.13
CA ALA A 272 -18.47 17.03 1.82
C ALA A 272 -19.73 17.13 2.66
#